data_AF-A0A933EL27-F1
#
_entry.id   AF-A0A933EL27-F1
#
_cell.length_a   1.000
_cell.length_b   1.000
_cell.length_c   1.000
_cell.angle_alpha   90.00
_cell.angle_beta   90.00
_cell.angle_gamma   90.00
#
_symmetry.space_group_name_H-M   'P 1'
#
loop_
_entity.id
_entity.type
_entity.pdbx_description
1 polymer ?
#
loop_
_entity_poly.entity_id
_entity_poly.type
_entity_poly.pdbx_seq_one_letter_code
_entity_poly.pdbx_strand_id
1 'polypeptide(L)'
;MIMTVINLPKILRDRLTDEGADAFVQILDRVEERNQQVILDIAEQKFEARLAHLDAKIDRVAAELNAKIDRMAAELRAKMSEDKAEIIKWMFIFWVGQVATILAILFVFFKR
;
A
#
# COMPACT_ATOMS: atom_id res chain seq x y z
N MET A 1 -26.76 26.96 6.00
CA MET A 1 -26.28 27.31 7.34
C MET A 1 -27.36 26.88 8.31
N ILE A 2 -27.10 25.88 9.15
CA ILE A 2 -28.08 25.40 10.13
C ILE A 2 -28.09 26.46 11.23
N MET A 3 -29.14 27.27 11.27
CA MET A 3 -29.30 28.31 12.28
C MET A 3 -29.98 27.65 13.47
N THR A 4 -29.18 27.25 14.45
CA THR A 4 -29.67 26.66 15.69
C THR A 4 -30.43 27.74 16.44
N VAL A 5 -31.76 27.70 16.41
CA VAL A 5 -32.58 28.69 17.13
C VAL A 5 -32.48 28.38 18.62
N ILE A 6 -31.63 29.12 19.33
CA ILE A 6 -31.48 29.00 20.78
C ILE A 6 -32.72 29.59 21.45
N ASN A 7 -33.67 28.74 21.83
CA ASN A 7 -34.87 29.17 22.54
C ASN A 7 -34.56 29.35 24.03
N LEU A 8 -34.53 30.59 24.51
CA LEU A 8 -34.22 30.88 25.91
C LEU A 8 -35.43 30.60 26.81
N PRO A 9 -35.31 29.70 27.80
CA PRO A 9 -36.37 29.45 28.78
C PRO A 9 -36.86 30.74 29.46
N LYS A 10 -38.18 30.90 29.62
CA LYS A 10 -38.81 32.11 30.23
C LYS A 10 -38.17 32.49 31.58
N ILE A 11 -37.84 31.49 32.41
CA ILE A 11 -37.20 31.69 33.72
C ILE A 11 -35.86 32.45 33.64
N LEU A 12 -35.10 32.26 32.55
CA LEU A 12 -33.82 32.92 32.33
C LEU A 12 -34.04 34.34 31.81
N ARG A 13 -35.04 34.54 30.94
CA ARG A 13 -35.41 35.87 30.41
C ARG A 13 -35.95 36.81 31.49
N ASP A 14 -36.79 36.29 32.37
CA ASP A 14 -37.36 37.04 33.51
C ASP A 14 -36.29 37.46 34.53
N ARG A 15 -35.22 36.66 34.67
CA ARG A 15 -34.11 36.92 35.62
C ARG A 15 -32.99 37.77 35.03
N LEU A 16 -32.71 37.65 33.73
CA LEU A 16 -31.61 38.34 33.05
C LEU A 16 -32.00 39.67 32.41
N THR A 17 -33.30 40.02 32.43
CA THR A 17 -33.89 41.07 31.57
C THR A 17 -33.74 40.75 30.09
N ASP A 18 -34.42 41.51 29.21
CA ASP A 18 -34.32 41.29 27.77
C ASP A 18 -32.90 41.56 27.24
N GLU A 19 -32.22 42.59 27.74
CA GLU A 19 -30.84 42.90 27.32
C GLU A 19 -29.83 41.83 27.75
N GLY A 20 -29.96 41.29 28.97
CA GLY A 20 -29.06 40.23 29.45
C GLY A 20 -29.35 38.88 28.78
N ALA A 21 -30.61 38.61 28.43
CA ALA A 21 -30.99 37.45 27.63
C ALA A 21 -30.37 37.51 26.22
N ASP A 22 -30.42 38.67 25.57
CA ASP A 22 -29.83 38.87 24.24
C ASP A 22 -28.30 38.75 24.27
N ALA A 23 -27.64 39.34 25.28
CA ALA A 23 -26.20 39.19 25.46
C ALA A 23 -25.79 37.73 25.69
N PHE A 24 -26.59 36.97 26.44
CA PHE A 24 -26.33 35.55 26.68
C PHE A 24 -26.47 34.70 25.42
N VAL A 25 -27.50 34.95 24.60
CA VAL A 25 -27.67 34.27 23.30
C VAL A 25 -26.47 34.55 22.38
N GLN A 26 -26.00 35.81 22.30
CA GLN A 26 -24.81 36.16 21.50
C GLN A 26 -23.54 35.42 21.95
N ILE A 27 -23.39 35.17 23.25
CA ILE A 27 -22.27 34.38 23.76
C ILE A 27 -22.41 32.92 23.35
N LEU A 28 -23.61 32.34 23.43
CA LEU A 28 -23.86 30.97 23.02
C LEU A 28 -23.65 30.77 21.51
N ASP A 29 -24.15 31.69 20.68
CA ASP A 29 -23.95 31.68 19.23
C ASP A 29 -22.44 31.68 18.92
N ARG A 30 -21.66 32.55 19.60
CA ARG A 30 -20.20 32.60 19.44
C ARG A 30 -19.50 31.32 19.88
N VAL A 31 -19.98 30.68 20.96
CA VAL A 31 -19.44 29.39 21.43
C VAL A 31 -19.76 28.27 20.45
N GLU A 32 -20.98 28.25 19.89
CA GLU A 32 -21.38 27.29 18.87
C GLU A 32 -20.54 27.44 17.60
N GLU A 33 -20.41 28.66 17.08
CA GLU A 33 -19.56 28.96 15.91
C GLU A 33 -18.11 28.52 16.14
N ARG A 34 -17.55 28.86 17.31
CA ARG A 34 -16.19 28.46 17.67
C ARG A 34 -16.04 26.94 17.77
N ASN A 35 -17.02 26.25 18.33
CA ASN A 35 -17.01 24.80 18.43
C ASN A 35 -17.11 24.15 17.04
N GLN A 36 -17.95 24.67 16.15
CA GLN A 36 -18.05 24.19 14.77
C GLN A 36 -16.71 24.36 14.04
N GLN A 37 -16.07 25.53 14.16
CA GLN A 37 -14.74 25.79 13.60
C GLN A 37 -13.69 24.82 14.17
N VAL A 38 -13.61 24.66 15.49
CA VAL A 38 -12.65 23.74 16.12
C VAL A 38 -12.88 22.29 15.69
N ILE A 39 -14.14 21.85 15.56
CA ILE A 39 -14.46 20.51 15.09
C ILE A 39 -14.00 20.32 13.64
N LEU A 40 -14.21 21.31 12.77
CA LEU A 40 -13.75 21.28 11.39
C LEU A 40 -12.22 21.22 11.32
N ASP A 41 -11.52 22.10 12.05
CA ASP A 41 -10.05 22.12 12.09
C ASP A 41 -9.47 20.77 12.56
N ILE A 42 -10.06 20.18 13.61
CA ILE A 42 -9.64 18.86 14.12
C ILE A 42 -9.92 17.76 13.08
N ALA A 43 -11.07 17.84 12.39
CA ALA A 43 -11.43 16.87 11.37
C ALA A 43 -10.46 16.95 10.17
N GLU A 44 -10.14 18.15 9.70
CA GLU A 44 -9.17 18.41 8.64
C GLU A 44 -7.79 17.88 9.02
N GLN A 45 -7.27 18.24 10.19
CA GLN A 45 -5.98 17.75 10.67
C GLN A 45 -5.91 16.22 10.77
N LYS A 46 -6.97 15.58 11.29
CA LYS A 46 -7.04 14.11 11.36
C LYS A 46 -7.13 13.48 9.98
N PHE A 47 -7.82 14.11 9.04
CA PHE A 47 -7.95 13.63 7.68
C PHE A 47 -6.61 13.73 6.95
N GLU A 48 -5.94 14.88 6.99
CA GLU A 48 -4.60 15.08 6.44
C GLU A 48 -3.57 14.10 7.02
N ALA A 49 -3.56 13.93 8.36
CA ALA A 49 -2.66 12.97 9.00
C ALA A 49 -2.91 11.53 8.54
N ARG A 50 -4.17 11.15 8.34
CA ARG A 50 -4.52 9.82 7.81
C ARG A 50 -4.14 9.65 6.35
N LEU A 51 -4.31 10.68 5.52
CA LEU A 51 -3.86 10.66 4.13
C LEU A 51 -2.34 10.49 4.04
N ALA A 52 -1.58 11.32 4.75
CA ALA A 52 -0.11 11.21 4.77
C ALA A 52 0.37 9.83 5.25
N HIS A 53 -0.29 9.26 6.26
CA HIS A 53 0.01 7.90 6.72
C HIS A 53 -0.32 6.83 5.67
N LEU A 54 -1.42 6.97 4.93
CA LEU A 54 -1.79 6.05 3.86
C LEU A 54 -0.83 6.14 2.67
N ASP A 55 -0.44 7.35 2.26
CA ASP A 55 0.55 7.57 1.19
C ASP A 55 1.88 6.90 1.55
N ALA A 56 2.39 7.14 2.75
CA ALA A 56 3.61 6.48 3.24
C ALA A 56 3.51 4.95 3.26
N LYS A 57 2.32 4.41 3.59
CA LYS A 57 2.07 2.96 3.57
C LYS A 57 2.03 2.42 2.14
N ILE A 58 1.43 3.15 1.20
CA ILE A 58 1.39 2.77 -0.22
C ILE A 58 2.81 2.75 -0.79
N ASP A 59 3.61 3.80 -0.55
CA ASP A 59 5.00 3.87 -1.01
C ASP A 59 5.84 2.72 -0.48
N ARG A 60 5.68 2.41 0.82
CA ARG A 60 6.36 1.27 1.44
C ARG A 60 5.97 -0.06 0.78
N VAL A 61 4.67 -0.31 0.60
CA VAL A 61 4.19 -1.54 -0.03
C VAL A 61 4.67 -1.65 -1.47
N ALA A 62 4.67 -0.55 -2.23
CA ALA A 62 5.17 -0.51 -3.60
C ALA A 62 6.68 -0.86 -3.65
N ALA A 63 7.49 -0.28 -2.76
CA ALA A 63 8.90 -0.58 -2.65
C ALA A 63 9.17 -2.05 -2.26
N GLU A 64 8.45 -2.57 -1.27
CA GLU A 64 8.55 -3.98 -0.86
C GLU A 64 8.16 -4.94 -2.00
N LEU A 65 7.12 -4.61 -2.77
CA LEU A 65 6.65 -5.43 -3.89
C LEU A 65 7.65 -5.42 -5.06
N ASN A 66 8.19 -4.25 -5.42
CA ASN A 66 9.25 -4.13 -6.42
C ASN A 66 10.49 -4.95 -6.03
N ALA A 67 10.95 -4.82 -4.79
CA ALA A 67 12.08 -5.61 -4.29
C ALA A 67 11.82 -7.12 -4.33
N LYS A 68 10.58 -7.56 -4.05
CA LYS A 68 10.20 -8.98 -4.15
C LYS A 68 10.18 -9.46 -5.60
N ILE A 69 9.67 -8.66 -6.52
CA ILE A 69 9.68 -8.97 -7.97
C ILE A 69 11.11 -9.11 -8.47
N ASP A 70 12.00 -8.18 -8.13
CA ASP A 70 13.40 -8.22 -8.54
C ASP A 70 14.12 -9.47 -8.03
N ARG A 71 13.91 -9.84 -6.76
CA ARG A 71 14.45 -11.08 -6.19
C ARG A 71 13.93 -12.31 -6.90
N MET A 72 12.62 -12.41 -7.12
CA MET A 72 12.02 -13.54 -7.84
C MET A 72 12.56 -13.64 -9.28
N ALA A 73 12.73 -12.51 -9.96
CA ALA A 73 13.30 -12.48 -11.30
C ALA A 73 14.77 -12.92 -11.33
N ALA A 74 15.56 -12.54 -10.31
CA ALA A 74 16.95 -12.97 -10.17
C ALA A 74 17.03 -14.48 -9.88
N GLU A 75 16.24 -14.99 -8.95
CA GLU A 75 16.17 -16.42 -8.62
C GLU A 75 15.74 -17.26 -9.82
N LEU A 76 14.75 -16.80 -10.60
CA LEU A 76 14.30 -17.51 -11.80
C LEU A 76 15.38 -17.56 -12.88
N ARG A 77 16.10 -16.45 -13.09
CA ARG A 77 17.25 -16.41 -14.03
C ARG A 77 18.36 -17.35 -13.60
N ALA A 78 18.66 -17.41 -12.30
CA ALA A 78 19.67 -18.31 -11.75
C ALA A 78 19.29 -19.79 -11.99
N LYS A 79 18.06 -20.18 -11.63
CA LYS A 79 17.55 -21.54 -11.90
C LYS A 79 17.58 -21.89 -13.37
N MET A 80 17.15 -20.98 -14.24
CA MET A 80 17.19 -21.22 -15.69
C MET A 80 18.63 -21.42 -16.20
N SER A 81 19.60 -20.68 -15.64
CA SER A 81 21.01 -20.87 -15.99
C SER A 81 21.56 -22.21 -15.51
N GLU A 82 21.17 -22.63 -14.31
CA GLU A 82 21.52 -23.92 -13.73
C GLU A 82 20.95 -25.07 -14.57
N ASP A 83 19.65 -25.04 -14.87
CA ASP A 83 18.96 -26.03 -15.70
C ASP A 83 19.60 -26.13 -17.09
N LYS A 84 19.91 -24.98 -17.72
CA LYS A 84 20.61 -24.94 -19.01
C LYS A 84 21.99 -25.61 -18.93
N ALA A 85 22.75 -25.32 -17.88
CA ALA A 85 24.07 -25.93 -17.69
C ALA A 85 23.97 -27.44 -17.47
N GLU A 86 22.97 -27.89 -16.72
CA GLU A 86 22.72 -29.31 -16.49
C GLU A 86 22.33 -30.03 -17.79
N ILE A 87 21.41 -29.46 -18.57
CA ILE A 87 21.01 -29.98 -19.88
C ILE A 87 22.23 -30.11 -20.81
N ILE A 88 23.08 -29.10 -20.87
CA ILE A 88 24.31 -29.13 -21.68
C ILE A 88 25.23 -30.28 -21.22
N LYS A 89 25.43 -30.46 -19.91
CA LYS A 89 26.25 -31.58 -19.38
C LYS A 89 25.68 -32.94 -19.79
N TRP A 90 24.36 -33.13 -19.66
CA TRP A 90 23.71 -34.37 -20.05
C TRP A 90 23.79 -34.62 -21.56
N MET A 91 23.68 -33.57 -22.38
CA MET A 91 23.94 -33.68 -23.81
C MET A 91 25.34 -34.21 -24.09
N PHE A 92 26.40 -33.70 -23.44
CA PHE A 92 27.75 -34.21 -23.65
C PHE A 92 27.91 -35.69 -23.31
N ILE A 93 27.37 -36.15 -22.17
CA ILE A 93 27.41 -37.56 -21.76
C ILE A 93 26.72 -38.43 -22.83
N PHE A 94 25.55 -37.98 -23.28
CA PHE A 94 24.81 -38.66 -24.33
C PHE A 94 25.60 -38.73 -25.65
N TRP A 95 26.17 -37.62 -26.11
CA TRP A 95 26.97 -37.54 -27.34
C TRP A 95 28.20 -38.44 -27.30
N VAL A 96 28.92 -38.50 -26.17
CA VAL A 96 30.07 -39.41 -26.00
C VAL A 96 29.63 -40.86 -26.14
N GLY A 97 28.51 -41.25 -25.54
CA GLY A 97 27.95 -42.59 -25.68
C GLY A 97 27.56 -42.92 -27.13
N GLN A 98 26.94 -41.98 -27.85
CA GLN A 98 26.60 -42.16 -29.27
C GLN A 98 27.85 -42.32 -30.14
N VAL A 99 28.86 -41.47 -29.97
CA VAL A 99 30.14 -41.55 -30.71
C VAL A 99 30.83 -42.89 -30.45
N ALA A 100 30.91 -43.34 -29.20
CA ALA A 100 31.50 -44.63 -28.84
C ALA A 100 30.75 -45.80 -29.51
N THR A 101 29.42 -45.76 -29.54
CA THR A 101 28.58 -46.78 -30.19
C THR A 101 28.82 -46.82 -31.69
N ILE A 102 28.86 -45.67 -32.36
CA ILE A 102 29.14 -45.58 -33.80
C ILE A 102 30.54 -46.12 -34.12
N LEU A 103 31.56 -45.74 -33.33
CA LEU A 103 32.93 -46.25 -33.51
C LEU A 103 33.01 -47.76 -33.33
N ALA A 104 32.31 -48.33 -32.34
CA ALA A 104 32.25 -49.78 -32.14
C ALA A 104 31.63 -50.48 -33.36
N ILE A 105 30.52 -49.96 -33.89
CA ILE A 105 29.88 -50.50 -35.10
C ILE A 105 30.82 -50.42 -36.30
N LEU A 106 31.45 -49.26 -36.55
CA LEU A 106 32.40 -49.09 -37.66
C LEU A 106 33.58 -50.05 -37.55
N PHE A 107 34.16 -50.24 -36.36
CA PHE A 107 35.27 -51.17 -36.15
C PHE A 107 34.88 -52.62 -36.46
N VAL A 108 33.66 -53.04 -36.09
CA VAL A 108 33.14 -54.38 -36.44
C VAL A 108 32.95 -54.54 -37.95
N PHE A 109 32.43 -53.52 -38.64
CA PHE A 109 32.23 -53.56 -40.09
C PHE A 109 33.54 -53.52 -40.89
N PHE A 110 34.55 -52.76 -40.46
CA PHE A 110 35.86 -52.69 -41.14
C PHE A 110 36.80 -53.86 -40.83
N LYS A 111 36.55 -54.61 -39.74
CA LYS A 111 37.32 -55.80 -39.38
C LYS A 111 36.77 -57.10 -40.01
N ARG A 112 35.72 -56.98 -40.83
CA ARG A 112 35.18 -58.04 -41.68
C ARG A 112 35.73 -57.90 -43.09
#